data_AF-A0A4U5NJ67-F1
#
_entry.id   AF-A0A4U5NJ67-F1
#
_cell.length_a   1.000
_cell.length_b   1.000
_cell.length_c   1.000
_cell.angle_alpha   90.00
_cell.angle_beta   90.00
_cell.angle_gamma   90.00
#
_symmetry.space_group_name_H-M   'P 1'
#
loop_
_entity.id
_entity.type
_entity.pdbx_description
1 polymer ?
#
loop_
_entity_poly.entity_id
_entity_poly.type
_entity_poly.pdbx_seq_one_letter_code
_entity_poly.pdbx_strand_id
1 'polypeptide(L)'
;MRFNLLLIFLVTLSCLLCTTHSCKVCMDFMTEAKERCMKEGVSTGCKETQTWLINAMMYYAQGDFDCEVWVTGQMLEYWDVYILKRFSDPANSDPGNMCYCGIPWICYKCMG
;
A
#
# COMPACT_ATOMS: atom_id res chain seq x y z
N MET A 1 -30.44 6.53 -19.37
CA MET A 1 -28.97 6.46 -19.22
C MET A 1 -28.35 7.58 -18.36
N ARG A 2 -29.12 8.47 -17.70
CA ARG A 2 -28.56 9.54 -16.85
C ARG A 2 -28.22 9.11 -15.40
N PHE A 3 -28.80 8.02 -14.92
CA PHE A 3 -28.64 7.55 -13.54
C PHE A 3 -27.31 6.81 -13.28
N ASN A 4 -26.78 6.10 -14.29
CA ASN A 4 -25.50 5.37 -14.17
C ASN A 4 -24.28 6.30 -14.12
N LEU A 5 -24.35 7.49 -14.75
CA LEU A 5 -23.27 8.47 -14.72
C LEU A 5 -23.08 9.10 -13.33
N LEU A 6 -24.18 9.31 -12.59
CA LEU A 6 -24.15 9.86 -11.22
C LEU A 6 -23.52 8.89 -10.21
N LEU A 7 -23.78 7.58 -10.35
CA LEU A 7 -23.18 6.54 -9.52
C LEU A 7 -21.67 6.40 -9.76
N ILE A 8 -21.23 6.43 -11.02
CA ILE A 8 -19.80 6.43 -11.37
C ILE A 8 -19.12 7.69 -10.80
N PHE A 9 -19.77 8.86 -10.93
CA PHE A 9 -19.25 10.10 -10.37
C PHE A 9 -19.10 10.03 -8.85
N LEU A 10 -20.09 9.51 -8.12
CA LEU A 10 -20.05 9.38 -6.67
C LEU A 10 -18.95 8.42 -6.19
N VAL A 11 -18.74 7.29 -6.88
CA VAL A 11 -17.67 6.34 -6.57
C VAL A 11 -16.29 6.95 -6.84
N THR A 12 -16.14 7.71 -7.93
CA THR A 12 -14.88 8.44 -8.19
C THR A 12 -14.64 9.59 -7.23
N LEU A 13 -15.70 10.26 -6.75
CA LEU A 13 -15.60 11.38 -5.81
C LEU A 13 -15.27 10.91 -4.39
N SER A 14 -15.75 9.72 -3.98
CA SER A 14 -15.36 9.10 -2.71
C SER A 14 -13.87 8.72 -2.67
N CYS A 15 -13.25 8.40 -3.81
CA CYS A 15 -11.79 8.25 -3.89
C CYS A 15 -11.06 9.60 -3.80
N LEU A 16 -11.68 10.70 -4.26
CA LEU A 16 -11.05 12.04 -4.26
C LEU A 16 -11.02 12.70 -2.87
N LEU A 17 -11.90 12.31 -1.95
CA LEU A 17 -12.08 12.96 -0.65
C LEU A 17 -11.43 12.22 0.52
N CYS A 18 -10.79 11.07 0.30
CA CYS A 18 -10.07 10.35 1.36
C CYS A 18 -8.59 10.80 1.46
N THR A 19 -8.36 11.73 2.39
CA THR A 19 -7.23 11.70 3.35
C THR A 19 -5.79 11.63 2.80
N THR A 20 -5.30 12.66 2.11
CA THR A 20 -3.91 12.69 1.61
C THR A 20 -2.80 12.61 2.67
N HIS A 21 -3.09 12.98 3.93
CA HIS A 21 -2.09 12.97 5.02
C HIS A 21 -1.99 11.63 5.75
N SER A 22 -3.10 10.90 5.90
CA SER A 22 -3.17 9.69 6.74
C SER A 22 -2.41 8.50 6.18
N CYS A 23 -2.14 8.48 4.88
CA CYS A 23 -1.48 7.36 4.20
C CYS A 23 0.00 7.59 3.89
N LYS A 24 0.63 8.66 4.39
CA LYS A 24 2.04 8.97 4.03
C LYS A 24 2.98 7.80 4.33
N VAL A 25 2.88 7.22 5.52
CA VAL A 25 3.71 6.07 5.93
C VAL A 25 3.53 4.88 4.97
N CYS A 26 2.28 4.55 4.61
CA CYS A 26 2.00 3.52 3.62
C CYS A 26 2.64 3.84 2.26
N MET A 27 2.47 5.07 1.77
CA MET A 27 3.00 5.47 0.48
C MET A 27 4.54 5.41 0.45
N ASP A 28 5.20 5.83 1.53
CA ASP A 28 6.66 5.78 1.65
C ASP A 28 7.15 4.32 1.60
N PHE A 29 6.60 3.43 2.45
CA PHE A 29 6.98 2.01 2.43
C PHE A 29 6.66 1.33 1.11
N MET A 30 5.48 1.58 0.53
CA MET A 30 5.07 0.97 -0.73
C MET A 30 5.91 1.46 -1.90
N THR A 31 6.31 2.73 -1.90
CA THR A 31 7.22 3.30 -2.92
C THR A 31 8.59 2.64 -2.82
N GLU A 32 9.16 2.56 -1.62
CA GLU A 32 10.47 1.92 -1.44
C GLU A 32 10.42 0.41 -1.74
N ALA A 33 9.37 -0.29 -1.29
CA ALA A 33 9.14 -1.69 -1.60
C ALA A 33 9.06 -1.93 -3.12
N LYS A 34 8.34 -1.05 -3.84
CA LYS A 34 8.26 -1.12 -5.30
C LYS A 34 9.63 -0.96 -5.93
N GLU A 35 10.39 0.06 -5.56
CA GLU A 35 11.73 0.28 -6.12
C GLU A 35 12.68 -0.89 -5.87
N ARG A 36 12.69 -1.45 -4.66
CA ARG A 36 13.50 -2.61 -4.30
C ARG A 36 13.08 -3.85 -5.09
N CYS A 37 11.78 -4.13 -5.15
CA CYS A 37 11.23 -5.27 -5.87
C CYS A 37 11.45 -5.18 -7.39
N MET A 38 11.42 -3.96 -7.96
CA MET A 38 11.74 -3.76 -9.37
C MET A 38 13.23 -4.00 -9.68
N LYS A 39 14.13 -3.69 -8.75
CA LYS A 39 15.57 -4.01 -8.86
C LYS A 39 15.85 -5.50 -8.70
N GLU A 40 15.16 -6.14 -7.75
CA GLU A 40 15.24 -7.58 -7.50
C GLU A 40 14.62 -8.40 -8.65
N GLY A 41 13.59 -7.86 -9.28
CA GLY A 41 12.79 -8.48 -10.33
C GLY A 41 11.51 -9.09 -9.78
N VAL A 42 10.35 -8.55 -10.16
CA VAL A 42 9.04 -8.99 -9.66
C VAL A 42 8.77 -10.49 -9.83
N SER A 43 9.32 -11.11 -10.88
CA SER A 43 9.19 -12.55 -11.16
C SER A 43 9.85 -13.46 -10.13
N THR A 44 10.73 -12.94 -9.26
CA THR A 44 11.35 -13.71 -8.16
C THR A 44 10.45 -13.82 -6.93
N GLY A 45 9.33 -13.09 -6.91
CA GLY A 45 8.48 -12.92 -5.74
C GLY A 45 9.05 -11.93 -4.70
N CYS A 46 10.12 -11.22 -5.05
CA CYS A 46 10.73 -10.16 -4.26
C CYS A 46 10.99 -10.52 -2.80
N LYS A 47 11.66 -11.65 -2.58
CA LYS A 47 11.93 -12.21 -1.25
C LYS A 47 12.92 -11.38 -0.44
N GLU A 48 13.91 -10.75 -1.07
CA GLU A 48 14.81 -9.83 -0.38
C GLU A 48 14.05 -8.57 0.07
N THR A 49 13.19 -8.06 -0.79
CA THR A 49 12.32 -6.92 -0.48
C THR A 49 11.33 -7.25 0.64
N GLN A 50 10.70 -8.43 0.60
CA GLN A 50 9.81 -8.90 1.66
C GLN A 50 10.56 -9.04 3.00
N THR A 51 11.80 -9.54 2.97
CA THR A 51 12.65 -9.65 4.16
C THR A 51 13.01 -8.28 4.72
N TRP A 52 13.32 -7.31 3.86
CA TRP A 52 13.52 -5.92 4.28
C TRP A 52 12.29 -5.36 5.00
N LEU A 53 11.09 -5.63 4.49
CA LEU A 53 9.83 -5.19 5.11
C LEU A 53 9.60 -5.84 6.49
N ILE A 54 9.93 -7.13 6.65
CA ILE A 54 9.90 -7.82 7.95
C ILE A 54 10.86 -7.16 8.94
N ASN A 55 12.09 -6.87 8.51
CA ASN A 55 13.08 -6.22 9.35
C ASN A 55 12.65 -4.80 9.76
N ALA A 56 12.02 -4.05 8.84
CA ALA A 56 11.44 -2.75 9.14
C ALA A 56 10.36 -2.87 10.23
N MET A 57 9.38 -3.77 10.07
CA MET A 57 8.33 -4.01 11.08
C MET A 57 8.94 -4.31 12.46
N MET A 58 9.95 -5.17 12.52
CA MET A 58 10.64 -5.53 13.77
C MET A 58 11.37 -4.34 14.41
N TYR A 59 11.97 -3.46 13.61
CA TYR A 59 12.62 -2.24 14.09
C TYR A 59 11.61 -1.27 14.71
N TYR A 60 10.51 -1.00 14.00
CA TYR A 60 9.47 -0.06 14.46
C TYR A 60 8.72 -0.57 15.70
N ALA A 61 8.54 -1.89 15.82
CA ALA A 61 7.94 -2.51 17.01
C ALA A 61 8.75 -2.28 18.29
N GLN A 62 10.04 -1.95 18.19
CA GLN A 62 10.87 -1.62 19.36
C GLN A 62 10.77 -0.14 19.78
N GLY A 63 10.31 0.72 18.87
CA GLY A 63 10.31 2.18 19.05
C GLY A 63 8.94 2.80 19.33
N ASP A 64 7.92 1.99 19.59
CA ASP A 64 6.53 2.45 19.85
C ASP A 64 5.89 3.18 18.65
N PHE A 65 6.23 2.74 17.43
CA PHE A 65 5.75 3.31 16.17
C PHE A 65 4.53 2.52 15.64
N ASP A 66 3.37 2.72 16.27
CA ASP A 66 2.14 1.96 16.00
C ASP A 66 1.69 1.99 14.51
N CYS A 67 1.82 3.14 13.85
CA CYS A 67 1.42 3.29 12.44
C CYS A 67 2.33 2.48 11.51
N GLU A 68 3.64 2.59 11.67
CA GLU A 68 4.64 1.89 10.88
C GLU A 68 4.54 0.37 11.06
N VAL A 69 4.35 -0.10 12.29
CA VAL A 69 4.13 -1.53 12.58
C VAL A 69 2.86 -2.03 11.88
N TRP A 70 1.76 -1.27 11.97
CA TRP A 70 0.50 -1.64 11.32
C TRP A 70 0.62 -1.70 9.80
N VAL A 71 1.19 -0.66 9.19
CA VAL A 71 1.36 -0.55 7.73
C VAL A 71 2.23 -1.69 7.21
N THR A 72 3.38 -1.94 7.84
CA THR A 72 4.29 -3.00 7.40
C THR A 72 3.67 -4.39 7.58
N GLY A 73 2.91 -4.62 8.66
CA GLY A 73 2.14 -5.85 8.86
C GLY A 73 1.08 -6.08 7.79
N GLN A 74 0.28 -5.06 7.46
CA GLN A 74 -0.71 -5.15 6.38
C GLN A 74 -0.05 -5.37 5.01
N MET A 75 1.08 -4.71 4.73
CA MET A 75 1.80 -4.97 3.49
C MET A 75 2.30 -6.42 3.40
N LEU A 76 2.77 -6.99 4.51
CA LEU A 76 3.20 -8.40 4.54
C LEU A 76 2.03 -9.37 4.33
N GLU A 77 0.89 -9.10 4.95
CA GLU A 77 -0.33 -9.90 4.79
C GLU A 77 -0.80 -9.93 3.33
N TYR A 78 -0.76 -8.78 2.65
CA TYR A 78 -1.22 -8.64 1.26
C TYR A 78 -0.10 -8.84 0.21
N TRP A 79 1.10 -9.25 0.64
CA TRP A 79 2.29 -9.28 -0.22
C TRP A 79 2.09 -10.16 -1.47
N ASP A 80 1.85 -11.46 -1.25
CA ASP A 80 1.76 -12.45 -2.32
C ASP A 80 0.41 -12.39 -3.07
N VAL A 81 -0.67 -12.01 -2.37
CA VAL A 81 -2.04 -12.04 -2.91
C VAL A 81 -2.42 -10.78 -3.70
N TYR A 82 -1.77 -9.64 -3.43
CA TYR A 82 -2.13 -8.36 -4.03
C TYR A 82 -0.92 -7.56 -4.48
N ILE A 83 0.06 -7.31 -3.60
CA ILE A 83 1.14 -6.35 -3.88
C ILE A 83 2.01 -6.81 -5.04
N LEU A 84 2.52 -8.05 -5.03
CA LEU A 84 3.34 -8.57 -6.12
C LEU A 84 2.60 -8.54 -7.46
N LYS A 85 1.30 -8.88 -7.45
CA LYS A 85 0.45 -8.81 -8.64
C LYS A 85 0.35 -7.38 -9.16
N ARG A 86 0.18 -6.39 -8.29
CA ARG A 86 0.12 -4.97 -8.67
C ARG A 86 1.47 -4.44 -9.16
N PHE A 87 2.58 -4.88 -8.57
CA PHE A 87 3.92 -4.53 -9.05
C PHE A 87 4.20 -5.10 -10.44
N SER A 88 3.63 -6.26 -10.78
CA SER A 88 3.73 -6.84 -12.13
C SER A 88 2.87 -6.14 -13.19
N ASP A 89 1.94 -5.26 -12.77
CA ASP A 89 1.04 -4.52 -13.66
C ASP A 89 1.33 -3.01 -13.61
N PRO A 90 2.07 -2.46 -14.59
CA PRO A 90 2.46 -1.06 -14.61
C PRO A 90 1.28 -0.09 -14.49
N ALA A 91 0.13 -0.41 -15.10
CA ALA A 91 -1.06 0.45 -15.09
C ALA A 91 -1.70 0.59 -13.70
N ASN A 92 -1.35 -0.33 -12.80
CA ASN A 92 -1.97 -0.51 -11.49
C ASN A 92 -0.93 -0.48 -10.35
N SER A 93 0.33 -0.22 -10.66
CA SER A 93 1.45 -0.29 -9.73
C SER A 93 1.66 0.99 -8.89
N ASP A 94 0.76 1.97 -8.97
CA ASP A 94 0.89 3.25 -8.25
C ASP A 94 0.74 3.05 -6.72
N PRO A 95 1.77 3.38 -5.92
CA PRO A 95 1.74 3.21 -4.46
C PRO A 95 0.60 3.96 -3.78
N GLY A 96 0.29 5.18 -4.25
CA GLY A 96 -0.81 5.99 -3.69
C GLY A 96 -2.14 5.26 -3.82
N ASN A 97 -2.49 4.87 -5.04
CA ASN A 97 -3.72 4.10 -5.31
C ASN A 97 -3.79 2.79 -4.52
N MET A 98 -2.66 2.09 -4.37
CA MET A 98 -2.60 0.86 -3.57
C MET A 98 -2.88 1.13 -2.09
N CYS A 99 -2.36 2.23 -1.53
CA CYS A 99 -2.59 2.60 -0.13
C CYS A 99 -4.00 3.13 0.14
N TYR A 100 -4.58 3.94 -0.76
CA TYR A 100 -5.91 4.52 -0.53
C TYR A 100 -7.05 3.54 -0.77
N CYS A 101 -6.93 2.72 -1.81
CA CYS A 101 -8.06 1.95 -2.32
C CYS A 101 -7.73 0.46 -2.51
N GLY A 102 -6.46 0.07 -2.38
CA GLY A 102 -5.99 -1.25 -2.73
C GLY A 102 -5.89 -2.23 -1.57
N ILE A 103 -5.41 -1.75 -0.42
CA ILE A 103 -5.25 -2.56 0.79
C ILE A 103 -6.23 -2.05 1.85
N PRO A 104 -7.20 -2.87 2.29
CA PRO A 104 -8.21 -2.46 3.26
C PRO A 104 -7.59 -1.88 4.54
N TRP A 105 -8.01 -0.68 4.94
CA TRP A 105 -7.70 -0.07 6.24
C TRP A 105 -6.20 0.08 6.56
N ILE A 106 -5.32 0.04 5.56
CA ILE A 106 -3.87 0.09 5.78
C ILE A 106 -3.41 1.39 6.48
N CYS A 107 -4.16 2.48 6.32
CA CYS A 107 -3.84 3.77 6.93
C CYS A 107 -4.62 4.07 8.22
N TYR A 108 -5.47 3.15 8.70
CA TYR A 108 -6.39 3.43 9.82
C TYR A 108 -5.66 3.82 11.12
N LYS A 109 -4.54 3.16 11.43
CA LYS A 109 -3.74 3.43 12.63
C LYS A 109 -2.89 4.71 12.55
N CYS A 110 -2.84 5.34 11.39
CA CYS A 110 -2.01 6.52 11.13
C CYS A 110 -2.80 7.85 11.24
N MET A 111 -4.04 7.79 11.74
CA MET A 111 -4.95 8.93 11.90
C MET A 111 -5.01 9.47 13.34
N GLY A 112 -4.12 8.98 14.22
CA GLY A 112 -4.00 9.39 15.62
C GLY A 112 -3.23 10.68 15.83
#